data_AF-A0A962GZB7-F1
#
_entry.id   AF-A0A962GZB7-F1
#
_cell.length_a   1.000
_cell.length_b   1.000
_cell.length_c   1.000
_cell.angle_alpha   90.00
_cell.angle_beta   90.00
_cell.angle_gamma   90.00
#
_symmetry.space_group_name_H-M   'P 1'
#
loop_
_entity.id
_entity.type
_entity.pdbx_description
1 polymer ?
#
loop_
_entity_poly.entity_id
_entity_poly.type
_entity_poly.pdbx_seq_one_letter_code
_entity_poly.pdbx_strand_id
1 'polypeptide(L)'
;MPSLSRLSKYLASFFKRSWKLEDYPLVLRQQESLNEGQPVPPWVATIDGWHLTGLGETSDTAIQDLRSRFEAYRAENTLPRPGTKVPLQFAGASELDRHGEFAYEFIEQHVGVRPFFMSDGTTLADFDGVTPMEDVHASIRDRYGVESEPFETEPLWMLLDSVKSARGSEI
;
A
#
# COMPACT_ATOMS: atom_id res chain seq x y z
N MET A 1 -22.26 -8.51 -7.17
CA MET A 1 -22.42 -9.30 -8.43
C MET A 1 -21.39 -8.80 -9.44
N PRO A 2 -20.74 -9.67 -10.24
CA PRO A 2 -19.83 -9.20 -11.28
C PRO A 2 -20.59 -8.34 -12.29
N SER A 3 -19.95 -7.28 -12.79
CA SER A 3 -20.52 -6.47 -13.87
C SER A 3 -20.76 -7.33 -15.12
N LEU A 4 -21.76 -6.98 -15.94
CA LEU A 4 -22.06 -7.73 -17.17
C LEU A 4 -20.85 -7.77 -18.12
N SER A 5 -20.08 -6.69 -18.16
CA SER A 5 -18.82 -6.61 -18.91
C SER A 5 -17.76 -7.59 -18.38
N ARG A 6 -17.66 -7.77 -17.07
CA ARG A 6 -16.70 -8.69 -16.46
C ARG A 6 -17.01 -10.15 -16.80
N LEU A 7 -18.28 -10.57 -16.73
CA LEU A 7 -18.68 -11.93 -17.07
C LEU A 7 -18.43 -12.24 -18.56
N SER A 8 -18.75 -11.30 -19.45
CA SER A 8 -18.53 -11.49 -20.89
C SER A 8 -17.05 -11.62 -21.24
N LYS A 9 -16.18 -10.78 -20.64
CA LYS A 9 -14.72 -10.89 -20.80
C LYS A 9 -14.17 -12.19 -20.24
N TYR A 10 -14.69 -12.66 -19.11
CA TYR A 10 -14.31 -13.94 -18.52
C TYR A 10 -14.62 -15.12 -19.47
N LEU A 11 -15.84 -15.19 -20.02
CA LEU A 11 -16.20 -16.24 -20.97
C LEU A 11 -15.37 -16.16 -22.26
N ALA A 12 -15.18 -14.96 -22.81
CA ALA A 12 -14.35 -14.76 -24.01
C ALA A 12 -12.88 -15.17 -23.80
N SER A 13 -12.38 -15.10 -22.57
CA SER A 13 -10.98 -15.42 -22.25
C SER A 13 -10.60 -16.88 -22.52
N PHE A 14 -11.55 -17.82 -22.50
CA PHE A 14 -11.30 -19.24 -22.75
C PHE A 14 -10.95 -19.54 -24.22
N PHE A 15 -11.32 -18.64 -25.13
CA PHE A 15 -11.07 -18.79 -26.56
C PHE A 15 -9.76 -18.12 -27.02
N LYS A 16 -9.00 -17.53 -26.09
CA LYS A 16 -7.74 -16.82 -26.39
C LYS A 16 -6.57 -17.44 -25.64
N ARG A 17 -5.42 -17.53 -26.31
CA ARG A 17 -4.15 -18.02 -25.73
C ARG A 17 -3.28 -16.91 -25.14
N SER A 18 -3.46 -15.69 -25.61
CA SER A 18 -2.80 -14.49 -25.10
C SER A 18 -3.83 -13.38 -24.94
N TRP A 19 -3.66 -12.57 -23.91
CA TRP A 19 -4.56 -11.47 -23.58
C TRP A 19 -3.83 -10.14 -23.71
N LYS A 20 -4.54 -9.14 -24.23
CA LYS A 20 -4.14 -7.74 -24.27
C LYS A 20 -5.00 -6.93 -23.32
N LEU A 21 -4.67 -5.67 -23.08
CA LEU A 21 -5.46 -4.80 -22.21
C LEU A 21 -6.96 -4.77 -22.60
N GLU A 22 -7.27 -4.80 -23.90
CA GLU A 22 -8.66 -4.77 -24.41
C GLU A 22 -9.47 -6.02 -24.06
N ASP A 23 -8.79 -7.11 -23.66
CA ASP A 23 -9.45 -8.33 -23.22
C ASP A 23 -9.96 -8.21 -21.78
N TYR A 24 -9.54 -7.19 -21.04
CA TYR A 24 -9.97 -6.96 -19.67
C TYR A 24 -11.17 -6.02 -19.59
N PRO A 25 -12.02 -6.17 -18.56
CA PRO A 25 -13.07 -5.21 -18.28
C PRO A 25 -12.45 -3.92 -17.72
N LEU A 26 -12.43 -2.84 -18.50
CA LEU A 26 -11.92 -1.54 -18.05
C LEU A 26 -13.02 -0.72 -17.39
N VAL A 27 -12.64 0.03 -16.36
CA VAL A 27 -13.50 1.00 -15.68
C VAL A 27 -12.77 2.34 -15.65
N LEU A 28 -13.43 3.35 -16.22
CA LEU A 28 -12.99 4.75 -16.17
C LEU A 28 -13.80 5.48 -15.11
N ARG A 29 -13.12 6.29 -14.31
CA ARG A 29 -13.74 7.15 -13.31
C ARG A 29 -13.06 8.49 -13.31
N GLN A 30 -13.86 9.52 -13.06
CA GLN A 30 -13.34 10.82 -12.67
C GLN A 30 -13.19 10.83 -11.15
N GLN A 31 -12.11 11.41 -10.65
CA GLN A 31 -11.85 11.60 -9.23
C GLN A 31 -11.66 13.09 -8.94
N GLU A 32 -12.12 13.51 -7.78
CA GLU A 32 -11.88 14.85 -7.26
C GLU A 32 -10.60 14.83 -6.42
N SER A 33 -9.84 15.92 -6.46
CA SER A 33 -8.69 16.07 -5.57
C SER A 33 -9.18 16.10 -4.13
N LEU A 34 -8.78 15.13 -3.33
CA LEU A 34 -9.15 15.07 -1.91
C LEU A 34 -8.38 16.10 -1.07
N ASN A 35 -7.23 16.57 -1.55
CA ASN A 35 -6.34 17.47 -0.82
C ASN A 35 -6.13 18.77 -1.59
N GLU A 36 -6.31 19.90 -0.92
CA GLU A 36 -5.87 21.22 -1.40
C GLU A 36 -4.34 21.24 -1.42
N GLY A 37 -3.73 21.13 -2.62
CA GLY A 37 -2.27 21.30 -2.81
C GLY A 37 -1.54 20.15 -3.47
N GLN A 38 -2.17 18.98 -3.66
CA GLN A 38 -1.60 17.90 -4.47
C GLN A 38 -2.49 17.66 -5.70
N PRO A 39 -2.15 18.21 -6.88
CA PRO A 39 -2.94 17.97 -8.07
C PRO A 39 -2.85 16.48 -8.43
N VAL A 40 -3.92 15.74 -8.16
CA VAL A 40 -4.08 14.38 -8.65
C VAL A 40 -4.77 14.44 -10.02
N PRO A 41 -4.28 13.73 -11.05
CA PRO A 41 -4.93 13.73 -12.34
C PRO A 41 -6.40 13.29 -12.22
N PRO A 42 -7.35 14.02 -12.84
CA PRO A 42 -8.79 13.82 -12.63
C PRO A 42 -9.31 12.49 -13.17
N TRP A 43 -8.61 11.82 -14.09
CA TRP A 43 -9.06 10.55 -14.67
C TRP A 43 -8.26 9.37 -14.16
N VAL A 44 -9.00 8.30 -13.82
CA VAL A 44 -8.45 7.00 -13.44
C VAL A 44 -9.00 5.93 -14.37
N ALA A 45 -8.11 5.16 -14.98
CA ALA A 45 -8.45 3.93 -15.70
C ALA A 45 -8.02 2.73 -14.85
N THR A 46 -8.91 1.75 -14.68
CA THR A 46 -8.65 0.55 -13.87
C THR A 46 -9.16 -0.70 -14.57
N ILE A 47 -8.60 -1.86 -14.22
CA ILE A 47 -9.16 -3.16 -14.62
C ILE A 47 -10.13 -3.65 -13.52
N ASP A 48 -11.40 -3.90 -13.84
CA ASP A 48 -12.38 -4.40 -12.87
C ASP A 48 -11.93 -5.73 -12.26
N GLY A 49 -11.73 -5.72 -10.94
CA GLY A 49 -11.29 -6.86 -10.17
C GLY A 49 -9.77 -7.02 -10.08
N TRP A 50 -8.99 -6.03 -10.53
CA TRP A 50 -7.54 -6.03 -10.42
C TRP A 50 -7.02 -4.64 -10.04
N HIS A 51 -6.04 -4.58 -9.14
CA HIS A 51 -5.47 -3.35 -8.58
C HIS A 51 -4.47 -2.64 -9.50
N LEU A 52 -4.52 -2.91 -10.81
CA LEU A 52 -3.72 -2.19 -11.79
C LEU A 52 -4.49 -0.96 -12.29
N THR A 53 -3.90 0.21 -12.08
CA THR A 53 -4.52 1.51 -12.36
C THR A 53 -3.62 2.37 -13.25
N GLY A 54 -4.20 3.25 -14.04
CA GLY A 54 -3.52 4.32 -14.76
C GLY A 54 -4.19 5.67 -14.48
N LEU A 55 -3.40 6.74 -14.48
CA LEU A 55 -3.82 8.10 -14.15
C LEU A 55 -3.60 9.03 -15.34
N GLY A 56 -4.45 10.04 -15.50
CA GLY A 56 -4.27 11.03 -16.55
C GLY A 56 -5.16 12.26 -16.42
N GLU A 57 -4.77 13.32 -17.15
CA GLU A 57 -5.55 14.56 -17.28
C GLU A 57 -6.83 14.36 -18.11
N THR A 58 -6.84 13.31 -18.92
CA THR A 58 -7.96 12.90 -19.76
C THR A 58 -8.19 11.39 -19.65
N SER A 59 -9.37 10.91 -20.05
CA SER A 59 -9.64 9.48 -20.11
C SER A 59 -8.61 8.72 -20.97
N ASP A 60 -8.19 9.33 -22.08
CA ASP A 60 -7.25 8.70 -23.02
C ASP A 60 -5.85 8.60 -22.44
N THR A 61 -5.37 9.65 -21.76
CA THR A 61 -4.06 9.63 -21.10
C THR A 61 -4.04 8.63 -19.94
N ALA A 62 -5.15 8.50 -19.19
CA ALA A 62 -5.28 7.48 -18.15
C ALA A 62 -5.25 6.04 -18.71
N ILE A 63 -5.88 5.79 -19.86
CA ILE A 63 -5.81 4.48 -20.55
C ILE A 63 -4.40 4.20 -21.07
N GLN A 64 -3.71 5.21 -21.59
CA GLN A 64 -2.32 5.06 -22.07
C GLN A 64 -1.38 4.72 -20.91
N ASP A 65 -1.49 5.39 -19.77
CA ASP A 65 -0.73 5.06 -18.56
C ASP A 65 -1.05 3.63 -18.08
N LEU A 66 -2.33 3.26 -18.03
CA LEU A 66 -2.75 1.89 -17.68
C LEU A 66 -2.14 0.85 -18.63
N ARG A 67 -2.08 1.15 -19.94
CA ARG A 67 -1.47 0.27 -20.95
C ARG A 67 0.02 0.09 -20.72
N SER A 68 0.76 1.16 -20.46
CA SER A 68 2.18 1.09 -20.17
C SER A 68 2.45 0.23 -18.93
N ARG A 69 1.68 0.44 -17.86
CA ARG A 69 1.78 -0.36 -16.62
C ARG A 69 1.38 -1.82 -16.84
N PHE A 70 0.37 -2.08 -17.66
CA PHE A 70 -0.04 -3.43 -18.03
C PHE A 70 1.06 -4.19 -18.76
N GLU A 71 1.70 -3.58 -19.76
CA GLU A 71 2.80 -4.23 -20.48
C GLU A 71 4.03 -4.43 -19.58
N ALA A 72 4.35 -3.48 -18.69
CA ALA A 72 5.40 -3.64 -17.69
C ALA A 72 5.10 -4.83 -16.76
N TYR A 73 3.89 -4.91 -16.19
CA TYR A 73 3.47 -6.03 -15.36
C TYR A 73 3.56 -7.36 -16.12
N ARG A 74 3.08 -7.39 -17.37
CA ARG A 74 3.09 -8.58 -18.23
C ARG A 74 4.50 -9.09 -18.54
N ALA A 75 5.50 -8.20 -18.62
CA ALA A 75 6.87 -8.59 -18.89
C ALA A 75 7.48 -9.45 -17.77
N GLU A 76 7.03 -9.24 -16.53
CA GLU A 76 7.60 -9.85 -15.33
C GLU A 76 6.68 -10.88 -14.67
N ASN A 77 5.38 -10.88 -15.01
CA ASN A 77 4.36 -11.65 -14.31
C ASN A 77 3.44 -12.45 -15.26
N THR A 78 2.84 -13.51 -14.71
CA THR A 78 1.74 -14.21 -15.39
C THR A 78 0.46 -13.41 -15.27
N LEU A 79 -0.18 -13.14 -16.41
CA LEU A 79 -1.42 -12.38 -16.43
C LEU A 79 -2.58 -13.16 -15.78
N PRO A 80 -3.36 -12.52 -14.88
CA PRO A 80 -4.58 -13.11 -14.37
C PRO A 80 -5.59 -13.24 -15.50
N ARG A 81 -6.46 -14.26 -15.44
CA ARG A 81 -7.49 -14.44 -16.47
C ARG A 81 -8.43 -13.23 -16.49
N PRO A 82 -8.74 -12.65 -17.67
CA PRO A 82 -9.68 -11.55 -17.77
C PRO A 82 -11.00 -11.83 -17.07
N GLY A 83 -11.50 -10.84 -16.32
CA GLY A 83 -12.74 -10.93 -15.56
C GLY A 83 -12.65 -11.69 -14.23
N THR A 84 -11.49 -12.24 -13.86
CA THR A 84 -11.27 -12.80 -12.51
C THR A 84 -11.00 -11.71 -11.47
N LYS A 85 -11.10 -12.04 -10.18
CA LYS A 85 -10.68 -11.13 -9.09
C LYS A 85 -9.26 -11.49 -8.72
N VAL A 86 -8.35 -10.52 -8.80
CA VAL A 86 -7.01 -10.62 -8.23
C VAL A 86 -7.13 -10.27 -6.75
N PRO A 87 -6.75 -11.17 -5.82
CA PRO A 87 -6.72 -10.85 -4.40
C PRO A 87 -5.78 -9.67 -4.14
N LEU A 88 -6.16 -8.79 -3.21
CA LEU A 88 -5.20 -7.85 -2.62
C LEU A 88 -4.14 -8.68 -1.88
N GLN A 89 -2.88 -8.51 -2.27
CA GLN A 89 -1.77 -8.95 -1.45
C GLN A 89 -1.38 -7.77 -0.56
N PHE A 90 -1.64 -7.91 0.73
CA PHE A 90 -1.09 -7.00 1.72
C PHE A 90 0.37 -7.36 1.96
N ALA A 91 1.18 -6.36 2.31
CA ALA A 91 2.49 -6.63 2.88
C ALA A 91 2.34 -7.51 4.13
N GLY A 92 3.31 -8.41 4.35
CA GLY A 92 3.35 -9.20 5.57
C GLY A 92 3.42 -8.31 6.81
N ALA A 93 2.86 -8.77 7.92
CA ALA A 93 2.93 -8.11 9.23
C ALA A 93 3.41 -9.09 10.32
N SER A 94 4.06 -10.18 9.93
CA SER A 94 4.36 -11.28 10.85
C SER A 94 5.39 -10.94 11.91
N GLU A 95 6.32 -10.01 11.62
CA GLU A 95 7.29 -9.52 12.60
C GLU A 95 6.64 -8.51 13.54
N LEU A 96 5.88 -7.54 13.02
CA LEU A 96 5.16 -6.59 13.87
C LEU A 96 4.07 -7.25 14.73
N ASP A 97 3.37 -8.26 14.21
CA ASP A 97 2.33 -9.00 14.95
C ASP A 97 2.89 -9.69 16.20
N ARG A 98 4.20 -10.02 16.24
CA ARG A 98 4.86 -10.57 17.44
C ARG A 98 4.95 -9.56 18.59
N HIS A 99 4.85 -8.27 18.28
CA HIS A 99 4.75 -7.22 19.29
C HIS A 99 3.31 -6.94 19.69
N GLY A 100 2.32 -7.41 18.92
CA GLY A 100 0.90 -7.28 19.24
C GLY A 100 0.49 -5.83 19.47
N GLU A 101 -0.34 -5.62 20.49
CA GLU A 101 -0.88 -4.30 20.86
C GLU A 101 0.22 -3.28 21.22
N PHE A 102 1.36 -3.75 21.74
CA PHE A 102 2.47 -2.87 22.11
C PHE A 102 2.99 -2.06 20.92
N ALA A 103 2.97 -2.60 19.70
CA ALA A 103 3.39 -1.84 18.52
C ALA A 103 2.48 -0.62 18.27
N TYR A 104 1.17 -0.80 18.40
CA TYR A 104 0.19 0.26 18.19
C TYR A 104 0.24 1.30 19.31
N GLU A 105 0.31 0.85 20.56
CA GLU A 105 0.48 1.73 21.72
C GLU A 105 1.79 2.52 21.65
N PHE A 106 2.87 1.89 21.18
CA PHE A 106 4.17 2.56 21.01
C PHE A 106 4.05 3.75 20.04
N ILE A 107 3.45 3.56 18.86
CA ILE A 107 3.24 4.64 17.90
C ILE A 107 2.25 5.67 18.44
N GLU A 108 1.14 5.25 19.02
CA GLU A 108 0.15 6.16 19.61
C GLU A 108 0.78 7.05 20.70
N GLN A 109 1.66 6.50 21.51
CA GLN A 109 2.30 7.22 22.61
C GLN A 109 3.41 8.18 22.15
N HIS A 110 4.21 7.80 21.16
CA HIS A 110 5.39 8.58 20.75
C HIS A 110 5.13 9.50 19.55
N VAL A 111 4.27 9.08 18.64
CA VAL A 111 3.91 9.81 17.41
C VAL A 111 2.58 10.56 17.59
N GLY A 112 1.68 10.08 18.45
CA GLY A 112 0.38 10.72 18.71
C GLY A 112 -0.73 10.30 17.74
N VAL A 113 -0.52 9.24 16.96
CA VAL A 113 -1.54 8.68 16.06
C VAL A 113 -1.63 7.17 16.24
N ARG A 114 -2.83 6.63 16.14
CA ARG A 114 -3.06 5.19 16.14
C ARG A 114 -3.24 4.68 14.71
N PRO A 115 -2.26 3.97 14.11
CA PRO A 115 -2.39 3.47 12.75
C PRO A 115 -3.48 2.38 12.65
N PHE A 116 -4.16 2.33 11.51
CA PHE A 116 -5.14 1.27 11.23
C PHE A 116 -4.47 -0.05 10.81
N PHE A 117 -3.27 0.03 10.22
CA PHE A 117 -2.49 -1.11 9.77
C PHE A 117 -1.01 -0.74 9.76
N MET A 118 -0.15 -1.67 10.18
CA MET A 118 1.29 -1.59 10.02
C MET A 118 1.79 -2.91 9.44
N SER A 119 2.80 -2.85 8.58
CA SER A 119 3.41 -4.02 7.94
C SER A 119 4.85 -4.20 8.40
N ASP A 120 5.47 -5.34 8.09
CA ASP A 120 6.88 -5.61 8.39
C ASP A 120 7.85 -4.62 7.71
N GLY A 121 7.36 -3.84 6.74
CA GLY A 121 8.11 -2.75 6.10
C GLY A 121 7.79 -1.35 6.65
N THR A 122 6.91 -1.22 7.66
CA THR A 122 6.60 0.07 8.27
C THR A 122 7.82 0.61 9.01
N THR A 123 8.18 1.87 8.78
CA THR A 123 9.28 2.57 9.46
C THR A 123 8.76 3.77 10.26
N LEU A 124 9.62 4.44 11.03
CA LEU A 124 9.21 5.70 11.70
C LEU A 124 8.91 6.81 10.70
N ALA A 125 9.58 6.85 9.54
CA ALA A 125 9.37 7.86 8.51
C ALA A 125 7.97 7.80 7.87
N ASP A 126 7.28 6.65 7.92
CA ASP A 126 5.88 6.54 7.48
C ASP A 126 4.92 7.44 8.30
N PHE A 127 5.38 7.94 9.44
CA PHE A 127 4.63 8.81 10.33
C PHE A 127 5.13 10.26 10.36
N ASP A 128 6.00 10.65 9.42
CA ASP A 128 6.49 12.02 9.31
C ASP A 128 5.33 13.02 9.12
N GLY A 129 5.47 14.19 9.75
CA GLY A 129 4.47 15.26 9.71
C GLY A 129 3.34 15.18 10.73
N VAL A 130 3.26 14.12 11.55
CA VAL A 130 2.31 14.06 12.69
C VAL A 130 2.88 14.78 13.91
N THR A 131 4.04 14.34 14.34
CA THR A 131 4.85 14.92 15.41
C THR A 131 6.26 15.12 14.84
N PRO A 132 6.96 16.24 15.13
CA PRO A 132 8.33 16.43 14.68
C PRO A 132 9.21 15.24 15.05
N MET A 133 9.98 14.72 14.08
CA MET A 133 10.73 13.47 14.27
C MET A 133 11.75 13.58 15.42
N GLU A 134 12.30 14.78 15.63
CA GLU A 134 13.18 15.06 16.76
C GLU A 134 12.51 14.85 18.12
N ASP A 135 11.22 15.21 18.24
CA ASP A 135 10.42 15.01 19.45
C ASP A 135 10.10 13.52 19.65
N VAL A 136 9.83 12.80 18.56
CA VAL A 136 9.63 11.33 18.58
C VAL A 136 10.89 10.64 19.09
N HIS A 137 12.05 10.97 18.53
CA HIS A 137 13.34 10.42 18.94
C HIS A 137 13.69 10.73 20.39
N ALA A 138 13.50 11.99 20.82
CA ALA A 138 13.71 12.39 22.20
C ALA A 138 12.81 11.60 23.15
N SER A 139 11.52 11.44 22.81
CA SER A 139 10.55 10.70 23.62
C SER A 139 10.91 9.22 23.79
N ILE A 140 11.39 8.56 22.74
CA ILE A 140 11.84 7.15 22.77
C ILE A 140 13.12 7.02 23.60
N ARG A 141 14.10 7.91 23.38
CA ARG A 141 15.37 7.94 24.13
C ARG A 141 15.12 8.18 25.62
N ASP A 142 14.30 9.15 25.98
CA ASP A 142 14.02 9.51 27.37
C ASP A 142 13.31 8.38 28.12
N ARG A 143 12.42 7.64 27.44
CA ARG A 143 11.63 6.57 28.06
C ARG A 143 12.35 5.23 28.13
N TYR A 144 13.12 4.89 27.09
CA TYR A 144 13.68 3.55 26.92
C TYR A 144 15.21 3.52 26.86
N GLY A 145 15.88 4.66 26.74
CA GLY A 145 17.33 4.73 26.54
C GLY A 145 17.79 4.15 25.20
N VAL A 146 16.90 4.10 24.20
CA VAL A 146 17.16 3.55 22.87
C VAL A 146 17.27 4.68 21.85
N GLU A 147 18.35 4.68 21.08
CA GLU A 147 18.53 5.53 19.89
C GLU A 147 17.61 5.04 18.78
N SER A 148 16.84 5.94 18.16
CA SER A 148 15.78 5.56 17.22
C SER A 148 15.96 6.11 15.80
N GLU A 149 16.95 6.96 15.59
CA GLU A 149 17.32 7.57 14.31
C GLU A 149 17.57 6.54 13.18
N PRO A 150 18.21 5.36 13.42
CA PRO A 150 18.35 4.35 12.38
C PRO A 150 17.02 3.80 11.85
N PHE A 151 15.95 3.86 12.65
CA PHE A 151 14.64 3.29 12.33
C PHE A 151 13.70 4.26 11.60
N GLU A 152 14.22 5.42 11.18
CA GLU A 152 13.57 6.21 10.13
C GLU A 152 13.48 5.41 8.82
N THR A 153 14.53 4.65 8.49
CA THR A 153 14.60 3.84 7.27
C THR A 153 14.55 2.33 7.52
N GLU A 154 14.86 1.90 8.75
CA GLU A 154 14.78 0.49 9.13
C GLU A 154 13.38 0.13 9.65
N PRO A 155 12.96 -1.15 9.51
CA PRO A 155 11.66 -1.60 9.99
C PRO A 155 11.41 -1.35 11.49
N LEU A 156 10.22 -0.87 11.81
CA LEU A 156 9.78 -0.54 13.16
C LEU A 156 9.91 -1.72 14.14
N TRP A 157 9.65 -2.95 13.71
CA TRP A 157 9.76 -4.12 14.59
C TRP A 157 11.17 -4.28 15.18
N MET A 158 12.23 -3.87 14.47
CA MET A 158 13.61 -3.91 14.98
C MET A 158 13.83 -2.91 16.12
N LEU A 159 13.17 -1.75 16.07
CA LEU A 159 13.17 -0.79 17.18
C LEU A 159 12.42 -1.37 18.38
N LEU A 160 11.26 -1.99 18.15
CA LEU A 160 10.49 -2.60 19.23
C LEU A 160 11.25 -3.75 19.90
N ASP A 161 12.04 -4.53 19.15
CA ASP A 161 12.96 -5.53 19.69
C ASP A 161 14.07 -4.90 20.54
N SER A 162 14.63 -3.79 20.08
CA SER A 162 15.65 -3.03 20.83
C SER A 162 15.09 -2.49 22.15
N VAL A 163 13.86 -1.96 22.13
CA VAL A 163 13.14 -1.48 23.32
C VAL A 163 12.80 -2.63 24.28
N LYS A 164 12.31 -3.77 23.78
CA LYS A 164 12.07 -4.96 24.61
C LYS A 164 13.36 -5.46 25.26
N SER A 165 14.46 -5.48 24.52
CA SER A 165 15.77 -5.90 25.01
C SER A 165 16.31 -4.98 26.11
N ALA A 166 16.12 -3.66 25.97
CA ALA A 166 16.53 -2.67 26.96
C ALA A 166 15.73 -2.76 28.27
N ARG A 167 14.45 -3.17 28.21
CA ARG A 167 13.56 -3.24 29.39
C ARG A 167 13.67 -4.53 30.19
N GLY A 168 14.26 -5.59 29.64
CA GLY A 168 14.06 -6.95 30.17
C GLY A 168 12.61 -7.41 29.97
N SER A 169 12.36 -8.72 30.02
CA SER A 169 11.12 -9.38 29.52
C SER A 169 9.80 -9.08 30.26
N GLU A 170 9.55 -7.85 30.72
CA GLU A 170 8.31 -7.40 31.37
C GLU A 170 7.36 -6.65 30.40
N ILE A 171 7.10 -7.21 29.22
CA ILE A 171 5.98 -6.81 28.33
C ILE A 171 5.24 -8.05 27.88
#